data_AF-A0A959UWD3-F1
#
_entry.id   AF-A0A959UWD3-F1
#
_cell.length_a   1.000
_cell.length_b   1.000
_cell.length_c   1.000
_cell.angle_alpha   90.00
_cell.angle_beta   90.00
_cell.angle_gamma   90.00
#
_symmetry.space_group_name_H-M   'P 1'
#
loop_
_entity.id
_entity.type
_entity.pdbx_description
1 polymer ?
#
loop_
_entity_poly.entity_id
_entity_poly.type
_entity_poly.pdbx_seq_one_letter_code
_entity_poly.pdbx_strand_id
1 'polypeptide(L)' 'PSTYEWQFPGGVPATSPLQDPVVQYNTPGTYDVTLIVETNDGPDTLVVPDFVTVHDLPLANAG' A
#
# COMPACT_ATOMS: atom_id res chain seq x y z
N PRO A 1 -2.88 2.88 23.59
CA PRO A 1 -3.30 3.57 22.34
C PRO A 1 -2.86 2.69 21.19
N SER A 2 -3.71 2.48 20.18
CA SER A 2 -3.30 1.70 19.03
C SER A 2 -2.46 2.58 18.11
N THR A 3 -1.28 2.13 17.69
CA THR A 3 -0.50 2.80 16.63
C THR A 3 -0.57 1.98 15.36
N TYR A 4 -0.72 2.68 14.23
CA TYR A 4 -0.74 2.07 12.90
C TYR A 4 0.64 2.25 12.27
N GLU A 5 1.10 1.23 11.56
CA GLU A 5 2.21 1.32 10.62
C GLU A 5 1.80 0.60 9.35
N TRP A 6 1.53 1.39 8.31
CA TRP A 6 1.28 0.86 6.98
C TRP A 6 2.58 0.80 6.19
N GLN A 7 2.71 -0.23 5.35
CA GLN A 7 3.78 -0.38 4.37
C GLN A 7 3.18 -0.60 2.98
N PHE A 8 3.58 0.27 2.05
CA PHE A 8 3.11 0.36 0.67
C PHE A 8 4.33 0.31 -0.27
N PRO A 9 4.97 -0.85 -0.47
CA PRO A 9 6.11 -0.96 -1.37
C PRO A 9 5.75 -0.46 -2.78
N GLY A 10 6.54 0.47 -3.32
CA GLY A 10 6.27 1.12 -4.61
C GLY A 10 5.26 2.28 -4.57
N GLY A 11 4.60 2.51 -3.43
CA GLY A 11 3.72 3.64 -3.19
C GLY A 11 4.45 4.88 -2.68
N VAL A 12 3.81 6.04 -2.83
CA VAL A 12 4.27 7.32 -2.28
C VAL A 12 3.14 7.93 -1.42
N PRO A 13 3.32 8.05 -0.09
CA PRO A 13 4.47 7.59 0.69
C PRO A 13 4.55 6.05 0.78
N ALA A 14 5.75 5.51 0.99
CA ALA A 14 5.97 4.06 1.11
C ALA A 14 5.57 3.50 2.50
N THR A 15 5.43 4.37 3.50
CA THR A 15 4.91 4.02 4.83
C THR A 15 3.99 5.11 5.35
N SER A 16 3.11 4.78 6.30
CA SER A 16 2.26 5.78 6.95
C SER A 16 1.84 5.39 8.37
N PRO A 17 1.87 6.33 9.33
CA PRO A 17 1.32 6.12 10.67
C PRO A 17 -0.17 6.45 10.79
N LEU A 18 -0.80 6.93 9.71
CA LEU A 18 -2.22 7.30 9.70
C LEU A 18 -3.09 6.05 9.72
N GLN A 19 -4.23 6.12 10.41
CA GLN A 19 -5.25 5.08 10.34
C GLN A 19 -5.76 4.90 8.90
N ASP A 20 -6.03 6.01 8.21
CA ASP A 20 -6.50 6.07 6.83
C ASP A 20 -5.51 6.86 5.94
N PRO A 21 -4.45 6.22 5.42
CA PRO A 21 -3.46 6.89 4.57
C PRO A 21 -3.95 7.04 3.12
N VAL A 22 -3.48 8.09 2.45
CA VAL A 22 -3.59 8.24 0.98
C VAL A 22 -2.23 7.94 0.37
N VAL A 23 -2.21 7.06 -0.62
CA VAL A 23 -0.99 6.56 -1.27
C VAL A 23 -1.16 6.60 -2.78
N GLN A 24 -0.11 7.03 -3.48
CA GLN A 24 -0.07 7.06 -4.95
C GLN A 24 0.90 6.01 -5.49
N TYR A 25 0.45 5.23 -6.47
CA TYR A 25 1.27 4.30 -7.25
C TYR A 25 1.42 4.84 -8.67
N ASN A 26 2.63 5.28 -9.03
CA ASN A 26 2.92 5.90 -10.32
C ASN A 26 3.34 4.91 -11.40
N THR A 27 3.75 3.71 -10.99
CA THR A 27 4.22 2.67 -11.88
C THR A 27 3.16 1.58 -11.96
N PRO A 28 2.86 1.08 -13.16
CA PRO A 28 2.05 -0.12 -13.34
C PRO A 28 2.70 -1.34 -12.68
N GLY A 29 1.87 -2.18 -12.10
CA GLY A 29 2.32 -3.33 -11.33
C GLY A 29 1.29 -3.77 -10.32
N THR A 30 1.63 -4.86 -9.64
CA THR A 30 0.85 -5.42 -8.55
C THR A 30 1.64 -5.24 -7.25
N TYR A 31 0.96 -4.79 -6.20
CA TYR A 31 1.59 -4.39 -4.94
C TYR A 31 0.88 -5.03 -3.76
N ASP A 32 1.66 -5.68 -2.90
CA ASP A 32 1.25 -6.12 -1.58
C ASP A 32 1.08 -4.92 -0.66
N VAL A 33 0.20 -5.04 0.33
CA VAL A 33 0.03 -4.05 1.40
C VAL A 33 0.14 -4.75 2.75
N THR A 34 0.94 -4.15 3.64
CA THR A 34 1.10 -4.63 5.02
C THR A 34 0.60 -3.57 6.00
N LEU A 35 -0.16 -4.02 6.99
CA LEU A 35 -0.57 -3.22 8.15
C LEU A 35 -0.03 -3.89 9.42
N ILE A 36 0.72 -3.11 10.21
CA ILE A 36 1.13 -3.47 11.56
C ILE A 36 0.33 -2.60 12.53
N VAL A 37 -0.32 -3.21 13.51
CA VAL A 37 -1.05 -2.51 14.57
C VAL A 37 -0.45 -2.89 15.91
N GLU A 38 0.15 -1.93 16.61
CA GLU A 38 0.57 -2.11 18.00
C GLU A 38 -0.63 -1.84 18.91
N THR A 39 -0.98 -2.80 19.76
CA THR A 39 -2.01 -2.65 20.79
C THR A 39 -1.42 -2.84 22.18
N ASN A 40 -2.22 -2.66 23.23
CA ASN A 40 -1.76 -2.96 24.59
C ASN A 40 -1.46 -4.46 24.80
N ASP A 41 -2.00 -5.32 23.94
CA ASP A 41 -1.78 -6.77 23.97
C ASP A 41 -0.60 -7.21 23.08
N GLY A 42 0.08 -6.25 22.43
CA GLY A 42 1.20 -6.45 21.53
C GLY A 42 0.87 -6.11 20.07
N PRO A 43 1.85 -6.27 19.15
CA PRO A 43 1.66 -6.05 17.73
C PRO A 43 0.92 -7.20 17.05
N ASP A 44 0.07 -6.84 16.09
CA ASP A 44 -0.47 -7.76 15.08
C ASP A 44 -0.08 -7.28 13.68
N THR A 45 0.08 -8.22 12.75
CA THR A 45 0.51 -7.93 11.38
C THR A 45 -0.44 -8.59 10.38
N LEU A 46 -1.03 -7.78 9.52
CA LEU A 46 -1.83 -8.20 8.38
C LEU A 46 -1.06 -7.94 7.09
N VAL A 47 -0.83 -9.00 6.31
CA VAL A 47 -0.28 -8.89 4.95
C VAL A 47 -1.39 -9.25 3.97
N VAL A 48 -1.65 -8.36 3.02
CA VAL A 48 -2.62 -8.57 1.94
C VAL A 48 -1.86 -8.62 0.61
N PRO A 49 -1.63 -9.82 0.06
CA PRO A 49 -0.92 -9.96 -1.19
C PRO A 49 -1.76 -9.43 -2.36
N ASP A 50 -1.08 -8.89 -3.37
CA ASP A 50 -1.66 -8.41 -4.62
C ASP A 50 -2.84 -7.41 -4.46
N PHE A 51 -2.83 -6.64 -3.37
CA PHE A 51 -3.97 -5.80 -2.99
C PHE A 51 -4.24 -4.65 -3.97
N VAL A 52 -3.19 -4.07 -4.56
CA VAL A 52 -3.30 -2.98 -5.53
C VAL A 52 -2.78 -3.45 -6.88
N THR A 53 -3.57 -3.29 -7.94
CA THR A 53 -3.14 -3.50 -9.32
C THR A 53 -3.28 -2.19 -10.10
N VAL A 54 -2.16 -1.69 -10.60
CA VAL A 54 -2.10 -0.52 -11.50
C VAL A 54 -1.83 -1.01 -12.91
N HIS A 55 -2.73 -0.67 -13.83
CA HIS A 55 -2.56 -1.03 -15.24
C HIS A 55 -1.77 0.03 -16.00
N ASP A 56 -1.04 -0.44 -17.01
CA ASP A 56 -0.37 0.43 -17.98
C ASP A 56 -1.38 1.27 -18.76
N LEU A 57 -0.91 2.43 -19.22
CA LEU A 57 -1.69 3.25 -20.14
C LEU A 57 -1.87 2.51 -21.47
N PRO A 58 -3.04 2.61 -22.13
CA PRO A 58 -3.20 2.06 -23.46
C PRO A 58 -2.23 2.73 -24.43
N LEU A 59 -1.46 1.93 -25.16
CA LEU A 59 -0.65 2.42 -26.28
C LEU A 59 -1.59 2.74 -27.45
N ALA A 60 -1.86 4.03 -27.68
CA ALA A 60 -2.52 4.46 -28.91
C ALA A 60 -1.50 4.45 -30.05
N ASN A 61 -1.60 3.50 -31.00
CA ASN A 61 -0.90 3.65 -32.27
C ASN A 61 -1.75 4.53 -33.20
N ALA A 62 -1.16 5.60 -33.73
CA ALA A 62 -1.71 6.28 -34.89
C ALA A 62 -1.04 5.65 -36.11
N GLY A 63 -1.79 4.82 -36.83
CA GLY A 63 -1.35 4.22 -38.10
C GLY A 63 -1.22 5.23 -39.23
#